data_AF-A0A268EKP8-F1
#
_entry.id   AF-A0A268EKP8-F1
#
_cell.length_a   1.000
_cell.length_b   1.000
_cell.length_c   1.000
_cell.angle_alpha   90.00
_cell.angle_beta   90.00
_cell.angle_gamma   90.00
#
_symmetry.space_group_name_H-M   'P 1'
#
loop_
_entity.id
_entity.type
_entity.pdbx_description
1 polymer ?
#
loop_
_entity_poly.entity_id
_entity_poly.type
_entity_poly.pdbx_seq_one_letter_code
_entity_poly.pdbx_strand_id
1 'polypeptide(L)'
;MYSKILKRGITKKGLSLTQICFQLAKRDIMLDRGVLSKLQNGKVPPAKDNVNIALAEILGIDKNELRLAAARETIDPDLYELIKTAG
;
A
#
# COMPACT_ATOMS: atom_id res chain seq x y z
N MET A 1 -3.36 -5.57 -8.27
CA MET A 1 -4.00 -6.09 -7.04
C MET A 1 -3.87 -5.09 -5.89
N TYR A 2 -2.65 -4.66 -5.58
CA TYR A 2 -2.32 -3.65 -4.58
C TYR A 2 -3.12 -2.34 -4.76
N SER A 3 -3.09 -1.76 -5.97
CA SER A 3 -3.80 -0.52 -6.28
C SER A 3 -5.31 -0.60 -6.06
N LYS A 4 -5.92 -1.76 -6.31
CA LYS A 4 -7.36 -2.01 -6.08
C LYS A 4 -7.69 -2.04 -4.59
N ILE A 5 -6.87 -2.73 -3.77
CA ILE A 5 -7.04 -2.79 -2.31
C ILE A 5 -6.89 -1.39 -1.73
N LEU A 6 -5.85 -0.66 -2.15
CA LEU A 6 -5.58 0.69 -1.70
C LEU A 6 -6.73 1.63 -2.05
N LYS A 7 -7.18 1.64 -3.32
CA LYS A 7 -8.30 2.46 -3.78
C LYS A 7 -9.59 2.16 -3.02
N ARG A 8 -9.89 0.87 -2.80
CA ARG A 8 -11.05 0.43 -2.00
C ARG A 8 -10.96 0.96 -0.56
N GLY A 9 -9.79 0.87 0.07
CA GLY A 9 -9.59 1.38 1.43
C GLY A 9 -9.75 2.89 1.53
N ILE A 10 -9.20 3.64 0.57
CA ILE A 10 -9.36 5.10 0.47
C ILE A 10 -10.84 5.48 0.35
N THR A 11 -11.56 4.85 -0.59
CA THR A 11 -12.99 5.10 -0.79
C THR A 11 -13.81 4.73 0.44
N LYS A 12 -13.55 3.59 1.07
CA LYS A 12 -14.28 3.12 2.27
C LYS A 12 -14.06 4.04 3.46
N LYS A 13 -12.84 4.55 3.64
CA LYS A 13 -12.51 5.47 4.74
C LYS A 13 -13.03 6.89 4.49
N GLY A 14 -13.29 7.26 3.24
CA GLY A 14 -13.76 8.60 2.86
C GLY A 14 -12.71 9.70 3.03
N LEU A 15 -11.42 9.34 3.10
CA LEU A 15 -10.34 10.32 3.26
C LEU A 15 -9.85 10.84 1.92
N SER A 16 -9.59 12.14 1.85
CA SER A 16 -8.85 12.73 0.75
C SER A 16 -7.38 12.29 0.77
N LEU A 17 -6.73 12.29 -0.39
CA LEU A 17 -5.30 11.99 -0.50
C LEU A 17 -4.45 12.91 0.38
N THR A 18 -4.81 14.19 0.47
CA THR A 18 -4.12 15.16 1.33
C THR A 18 -4.23 14.80 2.81
N GLN A 19 -5.41 14.37 3.28
CA GLN A 19 -5.58 13.91 4.66
C GLN A 19 -4.76 12.66 4.95
N ILE A 20 -4.66 11.74 4.00
CA ILE A 20 -3.84 10.53 4.15
C ILE A 20 -2.36 10.92 4.24
N CYS A 21 -1.86 11.78 3.36
CA CYS A 21 -0.49 12.30 3.42
C CYS A 21 -0.21 12.99 4.77
N PHE A 22 -1.16 13.77 5.29
CA PHE A 22 -1.02 14.40 6.61
C PHE A 22 -0.96 13.38 7.75
N GLN A 23 -1.76 12.31 7.70
CA GLN A 23 -1.73 11.22 8.68
C GLN A 23 -0.45 10.37 8.59
N LEU A 24 0.14 10.25 7.41
CA LEU A 24 1.45 9.62 7.21
C LEU A 24 2.56 10.51 7.79
N ALA A 25 2.49 11.82 7.57
CA ALA A 25 3.47 12.77 8.11
C ALA A 25 3.51 12.76 9.65
N LYS A 26 2.37 12.55 10.32
CA LYS A 26 2.30 12.34 11.78
C LYS A 26 3.04 11.10 12.29
N ARG A 27 3.44 10.19 11.40
CA ARG A 27 4.20 8.97 11.68
C ARG A 27 5.62 9.05 11.09
N ASP A 28 6.12 10.27 10.85
CA ASP A 28 7.41 10.54 10.20
C ASP A 28 7.55 9.93 8.78
N ILE A 29 6.41 9.66 8.12
CA ILE A 29 6.38 9.17 6.73
C ILE A 29 5.97 10.32 5.82
N MET A 30 6.96 10.95 5.19
CA MET A 30 6.71 11.93 4.13
C MET A 30 6.38 11.22 2.82
N LEU A 31 5.11 11.27 2.41
CA LEU A 31 4.65 10.77 1.13
C LEU A 31 3.94 11.88 0.36
N ASP A 32 4.44 12.17 -0.84
CA ASP A 32 3.83 13.16 -1.72
C ASP A 32 2.44 12.70 -2.21
N ARG A 33 1.52 13.65 -2.36
CA ARG A 33 0.15 13.40 -2.82
C ARG A 33 0.13 12.81 -4.23
N GLY A 34 1.04 13.26 -5.10
CA GLY A 34 1.23 12.74 -6.45
C GLY A 34 1.69 11.28 -6.42
N VAL A 35 2.61 10.92 -5.51
CA VAL A 35 3.02 9.52 -5.31
C VAL A 35 1.85 8.66 -4.83
N LEU A 36 1.11 9.12 -3.81
CA LEU A 36 -0.08 8.40 -3.32
C LEU A 36 -1.13 8.22 -4.42
N SER A 37 -1.35 9.25 -5.24
CA SER A 37 -2.24 9.17 -6.41
C SER A 37 -1.76 8.13 -7.44
N LYS A 38 -0.45 8.08 -7.72
CA LYS A 38 0.12 7.08 -8.63
C LYS A 38 -0.01 5.66 -8.05
N LEU A 39 0.19 5.48 -6.75
CA LEU A 39 0.05 4.20 -6.05
C LEU A 39 -1.38 3.64 -6.16
N GLN A 40 -2.41 4.44 -5.84
CA GLN A 40 -3.80 3.99 -5.94
C GLN A 40 -4.25 3.69 -7.38
N ASN A 41 -3.57 4.29 -8.36
CA ASN A 41 -3.85 4.10 -9.78
C ASN A 41 -2.94 3.03 -10.43
N GLY A 42 -2.03 2.41 -9.67
CA GLY A 42 -1.08 1.41 -10.18
C GLY A 42 -0.10 1.95 -11.22
N LYS A 43 0.22 3.24 -11.17
CA LYS A 43 1.17 3.89 -12.09
C LYS A 43 2.63 3.80 -11.62
N VAL A 44 2.83 3.40 -10.38
CA VAL A 44 4.14 3.17 -9.75
C VAL A 44 4.08 1.84 -8.99
N PRO A 45 5.23 1.19 -8.75
CA PRO A 45 5.27 -0.02 -7.94
C PRO A 45 4.73 0.23 -6.53
N PRO A 46 4.32 -0.84 -5.82
CA PRO A 46 3.88 -0.76 -4.43
C PRO A 46 4.88 0.00 -3.54
N ALA A 47 4.36 0.63 -2.48
CA ALA A 47 5.21 1.37 -1.58
C ALA A 47 6.07 0.43 -0.71
N LYS A 48 7.06 1.00 -0.01
CA LYS A 48 7.86 0.28 0.99
C LYS A 48 6.97 -0.28 2.10
N ASP A 49 7.44 -1.35 2.75
CA ASP A 49 6.66 -2.09 3.74
C ASP A 49 6.17 -1.22 4.91
N ASN A 50 7.02 -0.31 5.41
CA ASN A 50 6.66 0.65 6.44
C ASN A 50 5.51 1.60 6.01
N VAL A 51 5.53 2.06 4.76
CA VAL A 51 4.46 2.88 4.18
C VAL A 51 3.19 2.06 4.03
N ASN A 52 3.28 0.81 3.58
CA ASN A 52 2.12 -0.09 3.45
C ASN A 52 1.46 -0.36 4.81
N ILE A 53 2.25 -0.61 5.86
CA ILE A 53 1.74 -0.79 7.22
C ILE A 53 0.99 0.46 7.69
N ALA A 54 1.60 1.63 7.52
CA ALA A 54 0.97 2.89 7.93
C ALA A 54 -0.31 3.19 7.13
N LEU A 55 -0.30 2.96 5.81
CA LEU A 55 -1.48 3.08 4.96
C LEU A 55 -2.60 2.12 5.39
N ALA A 56 -2.26 0.86 5.69
CA ALA A 56 -3.23 -0.11 6.16
C ALA A 56 -3.92 0.33 7.46
N GLU A 57 -3.14 0.85 8.41
CA GLU A 57 -3.69 1.39 9.67
C GLU A 57 -4.60 2.60 9.45
N ILE A 58 -4.16 3.57 8.65
CA ILE A 58 -4.92 4.80 8.37
C ILE A 58 -6.24 4.47 7.68
N LEU A 59 -6.19 3.55 6.71
CA LEU A 59 -7.32 3.20 5.85
C LEU A 59 -8.19 2.09 6.44
N GLY A 60 -7.77 1.45 7.53
CA GLY A 60 -8.46 0.29 8.12
C GLY A 60 -8.48 -0.92 7.19
N ILE A 61 -7.39 -1.13 6.44
CA ILE A 61 -7.16 -2.31 5.59
C ILE A 61 -6.39 -3.34 6.44
N ASP A 62 -6.59 -4.62 6.18
CA ASP A 62 -5.75 -5.65 6.78
C ASP A 62 -4.28 -5.46 6.36
N LYS A 63 -3.38 -5.43 7.35
CA LYS A 63 -1.95 -5.19 7.12
C LYS A 63 -1.34 -6.28 6.24
N ASN A 64 -1.71 -7.54 6.47
CA ASN A 64 -1.13 -8.67 5.75
C ASN A 64 -1.67 -8.72 4.32
N GLU A 65 -2.96 -8.42 4.09
CA GLU A 65 -3.57 -8.33 2.76
C GLU A 65 -2.81 -7.31 1.89
N LEU A 66 -2.57 -6.10 2.41
CA LEU A 66 -1.90 -5.05 1.64
C LEU A 66 -0.41 -5.37 1.39
N ARG A 67 0.28 -5.93 2.38
CA ARG A 67 1.70 -6.31 2.27
C ARG A 67 1.90 -7.48 1.32
N LEU A 68 1.04 -8.50 1.36
CA LEU A 68 1.09 -9.62 0.43
C LEU A 68 0.83 -9.16 -1.02
N ALA A 69 -0.13 -8.27 -1.22
CA ALA A 69 -0.38 -7.68 -2.53
C ALA A 69 0.80 -6.85 -3.04
N ALA A 70 1.50 -6.14 -2.15
CA ALA A 70 2.72 -5.41 -2.49
C ALA A 70 3.87 -6.37 -2.86
N ALA A 71 4.09 -7.42 -2.06
CA ALA A 71 5.12 -8.41 -2.30
C ALA A 71 4.91 -9.14 -3.64
N ARG A 72 3.67 -9.56 -3.93
CA ARG A 72 3.32 -10.26 -5.18
C ARG A 72 3.56 -9.42 -6.44
N GLU A 73 3.47 -8.10 -6.35
CA GLU A 73 3.71 -7.19 -7.49
C GLU A 73 5.16 -6.70 -7.59
N THR A 74 5.98 -6.91 -6.54
CA THR A 74 7.35 -6.38 -6.46
C THR A 74 8.39 -7.48 -6.61
N ILE A 75 8.11 -8.66 -6.05
CA ILE A 75 8.99 -9.82 -6.10
C ILE A 75 8.78 -10.52 -7.44
N ASP A 76 9.87 -11.04 -8.01
CA ASP A 76 9.82 -11.90 -9.18
C ASP A 76 8.83 -13.07 -8.95
N PRO A 77 7.98 -13.42 -9.93
CA PRO A 77 6.95 -14.45 -9.74
C PRO A 77 7.51 -15.80 -9.28
N ASP A 78 8.66 -16.21 -9.81
CA ASP A 78 9.27 -17.50 -9.48
C ASP A 78 9.81 -17.47 -8.04
N LEU A 79 10.46 -16.37 -7.65
CA LEU A 79 10.91 -16.16 -6.28
C LEU A 79 9.76 -16.08 -5.28
N TYR A 80 8.64 -15.46 -5.64
CA TYR A 80 7.46 -15.37 -4.79
C TYR A 80 6.83 -16.75 -4.53
N GLU A 81 6.68 -17.58 -5.57
CA GLU A 81 6.15 -18.94 -5.41
C GLU A 81 7.12 -19.83 -4.61
N LEU A 82 8.44 -19.69 -4.81
CA LEU A 82 9.43 -20.38 -3.97
C LEU A 82 9.26 -20.06 -2.48
N ILE A 83 9.18 -18.77 -2.11
CA ILE A 83 8.97 -18.35 -0.72
C ILE A 83 7.66 -18.92 -0.15
N LYS A 84 6.60 -18.94 -0.95
CA LYS A 84 5.28 -19.44 -0.55
C LYS A 84 5.25 -20.97 -0.36
N THR A 85 6.04 -21.73 -1.11
CA THR A 85 6.13 -23.18 -0.98
C THR A 85 7.10 -23.65 0.12
N ALA A 86 8.02 -22.79 0.55
CA ALA A 86 9.02 -23.10 1.57
C ALA A 86 8.52 -22.89 3.02
N GLY A 87 7.34 -22.28 3.22
CA GLY A 87 6.70 -22.08 4.52
C GLY A 87 5.48 -22.98 4.70
#